data_AF-A0A6H1ZKP2-F1
#
_entry.id   AF-A0A6H1ZKP2-F1
#
_cell.length_a   1.000
_cell.length_b   1.000
_cell.length_c   1.000
_cell.angle_alpha   90.00
_cell.angle_beta   90.00
_cell.angle_gamma   90.00
#
_symmetry.space_group_name_H-M   'P 1'
#
loop_
_entity.id
_entity.type
_entity.pdbx_description
1 polymer ?
#
loop_
_entity_poly.entity_id
_entity_poly.type
_entity_poly.pdbx_seq_one_letter_code
_entity_poly.pdbx_strand_id
1 'polypeptide(L)' 'MVGFETMITIEPIFDFDMVLVDYIRRGNPKWVNIGADSGGHKLPEPPAGKVRELIAELLKFTEVKLKKNLNRILNK' A
#
# COMPACT_ATOMS: atom_id res chain seq x y z
N MET A 1 24.18 -9.19 3.75
CA MET A 1 23.70 -9.16 2.35
C MET A 1 24.10 -7.81 1.79
N VAL A 2 24.87 -7.75 0.70
CA VAL A 2 25.30 -6.49 0.06
C VAL A 2 24.25 -6.17 -1.01
N GLY A 3 23.33 -5.26 -0.70
CA GLY A 3 22.25 -4.84 -1.61
C GLY A 3 21.79 -3.43 -1.26
N PHE A 4 21.19 -2.73 -2.22
CA PHE A 4 20.60 -1.41 -1.99
C PHE A 4 19.32 -1.54 -1.17
N GLU A 5 19.07 -0.59 -0.26
CA GLU A 5 17.77 -0.47 0.38
C GLU A 5 16.74 -0.04 -0.66
N THR A 6 15.74 -0.87 -0.89
CA THR A 6 14.65 -0.58 -1.81
C THR A 6 13.40 -0.13 -1.06
N MET A 7 12.49 0.51 -1.79
CA MET A 7 11.15 0.83 -1.31
C MET A 7 10.14 0.47 -2.41
N ILE A 8 8.87 0.36 -2.03
CA ILE A 8 7.76 0.23 -2.98
C ILE A 8 6.76 1.37 -2.71
N THR A 9 6.20 1.96 -3.77
CA THR A 9 5.12 2.95 -3.65
C THR A 9 3.90 2.46 -4.40
N ILE A 10 2.76 2.40 -3.70
CA ILE A 10 1.43 2.07 -4.23
C ILE A 10 0.64 3.38 -4.30
N GLU A 11 0.71 4.08 -5.42
CA GLU A 11 0.10 5.42 -5.57
C GLU A 11 -0.42 5.66 -7.00
N PRO A 12 -1.74 5.83 -7.19
CA PRO A 12 -2.80 5.59 -6.20
C PRO A 12 -3.05 4.08 -6.01
N ILE A 13 -3.58 3.69 -4.86
CA ILE A 13 -4.05 2.32 -4.64
C ILE A 13 -5.33 2.06 -5.43
N PHE A 14 -5.27 1.09 -6.34
CA PHE A 14 -6.41 0.51 -7.04
C PHE A 14 -6.94 -0.70 -6.27
N ASP A 15 -8.17 -1.13 -6.55
CA ASP A 15 -8.67 -2.41 -6.04
C ASP A 15 -7.75 -3.56 -6.49
N PHE A 16 -7.46 -4.47 -5.57
CA PHE A 16 -6.37 -5.44 -5.68
C PHE A 16 -6.75 -6.77 -5.03
N ASP A 17 -6.05 -7.85 -5.30
CA ASP A 17 -6.19 -9.10 -4.52
C ASP A 17 -5.04 -9.26 -3.53
N MET A 18 -5.25 -10.02 -2.44
CA MET A 18 -4.26 -10.19 -1.36
C MET A 18 -2.95 -10.86 -1.82
N VAL A 19 -2.91 -11.44 -3.02
CA VAL A 19 -1.65 -11.87 -3.69
C VAL A 19 -0.63 -10.74 -3.81
N LEU A 20 -1.07 -9.48 -3.78
CA LEU A 20 -0.22 -8.29 -3.75
C LEU A 20 0.79 -8.33 -2.58
N VAL A 21 0.41 -8.85 -1.42
CA VAL A 21 1.30 -8.98 -0.25
C VAL A 21 2.50 -9.85 -0.58
N ASP A 22 2.28 -10.96 -1.29
CA ASP A 22 3.36 -11.88 -1.66
C ASP A 22 4.31 -11.27 -2.69
N TYR A 23 3.78 -10.49 -3.64
CA TYR A 23 4.60 -9.76 -4.59
C TYR A 23 5.46 -8.68 -3.92
N ILE A 24 4.89 -7.94 -2.97
CA ILE A 24 5.62 -6.93 -2.19
C ILE A 24 6.70 -7.60 -1.33
N ARG A 25 6.39 -8.73 -0.69
CA ARG A 25 7.34 -9.49 0.13
C ARG A 25 8.56 -9.96 -0.66
N ARG A 26 8.36 -10.42 -1.90
CA ARG A 26 9.47 -10.84 -2.80
C ARG A 26 10.41 -9.69 -3.17
N GLY A 27 9.92 -8.45 -3.17
CA GLY A 27 10.74 -7.26 -3.41
C GLY A 27 11.65 -6.90 -2.23
N ASN A 28 11.42 -7.50 -1.04
CA ASN A 28 12.13 -7.22 0.21
C ASN A 28 12.36 -5.71 0.46
N PRO A 29 11.32 -4.87 0.37
CA PRO A 29 11.48 -3.44 0.57
C PRO A 29 11.75 -3.12 2.03
N LYS A 30 12.52 -2.05 2.28
CA LYS A 30 12.67 -1.48 3.62
C LYS A 30 11.38 -0.82 4.10
N TRP A 31 10.63 -0.18 3.19
CA TRP A 31 9.31 0.37 3.48
C TRP A 31 8.40 0.40 2.25
N VAL A 32 7.09 0.54 2.51
CA VAL A 32 6.05 0.69 1.49
C VAL A 32 5.28 1.99 1.72
N ASN A 33 5.16 2.83 0.69
CA ASN A 33 4.27 3.98 0.70
C ASN A 33 2.91 3.60 0.13
N ILE A 34 1.81 4.06 0.73
CA ILE A 34 0.45 3.85 0.24
C ILE A 34 -0.29 5.18 0.14
N GLY A 35 -0.80 5.51 -1.05
CA GLY A 35 -1.57 6.73 -1.33
C GLY A 35 -2.82 6.43 -2.14
N ALA A 36 -3.77 7.36 -2.11
CA ALA A 36 -5.03 7.27 -2.87
C ALA A 36 -5.04 8.24 -4.06
N ASP A 37 -5.97 8.10 -5.01
CA ASP A 37 -6.12 9.07 -6.11
C ASP A 37 -6.33 10.50 -5.56
N SER A 38 -5.55 11.45 -6.07
CA SER A 38 -5.66 12.87 -5.71
C SER A 38 -6.30 13.70 -6.82
N GLY A 39 -6.42 13.16 -8.03
CA GLY A 39 -6.94 13.87 -9.20
C GLY A 39 -8.46 13.76 -9.40
N GLY A 40 -9.15 12.96 -8.59
CA GLY A 40 -10.61 12.80 -8.70
C GLY A 40 -11.03 12.05 -9.97
N HIS A 41 -10.15 11.20 -10.48
CA HIS A 41 -10.34 10.44 -11.72
C HIS A 41 -11.34 9.28 -11.57
N LYS A 42 -11.94 9.09 -10.39
CA LYS A 42 -12.91 8.02 -10.08
C LYS A 42 -12.34 6.62 -10.39
N LEU A 43 -11.08 6.42 -10.03
CA LEU A 43 -10.41 5.13 -10.19
C LEU A 43 -11.08 4.07 -9.30
N PRO A 44 -11.04 2.78 -9.68
CA PRO A 44 -11.62 1.71 -8.89
C PRO A 44 -10.80 1.52 -7.62
N GLU A 45 -11.19 2.19 -6.55
CA GLU A 45 -10.52 2.14 -5.25
C GLU A 45 -11.02 0.98 -4.38
N PRO A 46 -10.13 0.38 -3.57
CA PRO A 46 -10.52 -0.67 -2.64
C PRO A 46 -11.36 -0.10 -1.48
N PRO A 47 -12.21 -0.91 -0.84
CA PRO A 47 -12.88 -0.54 0.39
C PRO A 47 -11.89 -0.39 1.56
N ALA A 48 -12.25 0.44 2.54
CA ALA A 48 -11.39 0.76 3.69
C ALA A 48 -10.91 -0.48 4.45
N GLY A 49 -11.78 -1.48 4.65
CA GLY A 49 -11.43 -2.74 5.31
C GLY A 49 -10.29 -3.49 4.60
N LYS A 50 -10.34 -3.56 3.27
CA LYS A 50 -9.33 -4.23 2.44
C LYS A 50 -7.98 -3.50 2.49
N VAL A 51 -7.98 -2.18 2.56
CA VAL A 51 -6.76 -1.39 2.79
C VAL A 51 -6.18 -1.63 4.19
N ARG A 52 -7.02 -1.68 5.23
CA ARG A 52 -6.56 -1.99 6.60
C ARG A 52 -5.97 -3.41 6.69
N GLU A 53 -6.55 -4.38 5.98
CA GLU A 53 -6.02 -5.75 5.88
C GLU A 53 -4.66 -5.78 5.19
N LEU A 54 -4.50 -5.09 4.04
CA LEU A 54 -3.20 -4.94 3.38
C LEU A 54 -2.15 -4.32 4.32
N ILE A 55 -2.49 -3.24 5.02
CA ILE A 55 -1.57 -2.59 5.96
C ILE A 55 -1.15 -3.56 7.07
N ALA A 56 -2.11 -4.30 7.64
CA ALA A 56 -1.83 -5.28 8.69
C ALA A 56 -0.89 -6.40 8.21
N GLU A 57 -1.07 -6.90 6.99
CA GLU A 57 -0.18 -7.92 6.42
C GLU A 57 1.23 -7.39 6.10
N LEU A 58 1.33 -6.16 5.60
CA LEU A 58 2.62 -5.53 5.30
C LEU A 58 3.44 -5.23 6.56
N LEU A 59 2.78 -4.74 7.62
CA LEU A 59 3.44 -4.44 8.90
C LEU A 59 4.11 -5.66 9.55
N LYS A 60 3.78 -6.89 9.12
CA LYS A 60 4.45 -8.12 9.58
C LYS A 60 5.90 -8.24 9.11
N PHE A 61 6.29 -7.52 8.05
CA PHE A 61 7.64 -7.68 7.46
C PHE A 61 8.28 -6.40 6.91
N THR A 62 7.56 -5.28 6.82
CA THR A 62 8.09 -4.00 6.31
C THR A 62 7.46 -2.82 7.05
N GLU A 63 8.12 -1.66 7.03
CA GLU A 63 7.50 -0.41 7.46
C GLU A 63 6.44 0.03 6.44
N VAL A 64 5.32 0.59 6.91
CA VAL A 64 4.26 1.15 6.06
C VAL A 64 4.11 2.64 6.33
N LYS A 65 4.21 3.45 5.28
CA LYS A 65 4.08 4.91 5.32
C LYS A 65 2.81 5.34 4.59
N LEU A 66 1.85 5.86 5.34
CA LEU A 66 0.56 6.29 4.80
C LEU A 66 0.63 7.73 4.31
N LYS A 67 0.27 7.97 3.05
CA LYS A 67 0.10 9.33 2.51
C LYS A 67 -1.18 9.94 3.06
N LYS A 68 -1.19 11.26 3.28
CA LYS A 68 -2.34 11.99 3.86
C LYS A 68 -3.64 11.80 3.06
N ASN A 69 -3.55 11.67 1.74
CA ASN A 69 -4.70 11.44 0.86
C ASN A 69 -5.37 10.10 1.08
N LEU A 70 -4.71 9.10 1.68
CA LEU A 70 -5.31 7.80 1.99
C LEU A 70 -6.40 7.89 3.06
N ASN A 71 -6.39 8.94 3.90
CA ASN A 71 -7.41 9.17 4.93
C ASN A 71 -8.83 9.25 4.37
N ARG A 72 -9.01 9.65 3.10
CA ARG A 72 -10.34 9.69 2.47
C ARG A 72 -10.92 8.29 2.19
N ILE A 73 -10.07 7.26 2.17
CA ILE A 73 -10.50 5.86 2.12
C ILE A 73 -10.65 5.34 3.56
N LEU A 74 -9.65 5.60 4.43
CA LEU A 74 -9.61 5.02 5.79
C LEU A 74 -10.58 5.63 6.80
N ASN A 75 -11.08 6.84 6.59
CA ASN A 75 -12.04 7.50 7.48
C ASN A 75 -13.50 7.35 7.02
N LYS A 76 -13.74 6.46 6.05
CA LYS A 76 -15.08 5.99 5.68
C LYS A 76 -15.51 4.80 6.53
#